data_AF-A0A7J6PK69-F1
#
_entry.id   AF-A0A7J6PK69-F1
#
_cell.length_a   1.000
_cell.length_b   1.000
_cell.length_c   1.000
_cell.angle_alpha   90.00
_cell.angle_beta   90.00
_cell.angle_gamma   90.00
#
_symmetry.space_group_name_H-M   'P 1'
#
loop_
_entity.id
_entity.type
_entity.pdbx_description
1 polymer ?
#
loop_
_entity_poly.entity_id
_entity_poly.type
_entity_poly.pdbx_seq_one_letter_code
_entity_poly.pdbx_strand_id
1 'polypeptide(L)'
;YKHPHIRTVRIMDDFLILSRNEEERQAWNADMFQLLARCGFEIPDSKRSMWKEDSPQKWLGVKWRWDSAKGNLFVDRPEIKIDESIESRRGYFANAGKFLELTKSSAEAQCRGHCDIVRQLSGRAENSWDSTLPKDVRDKCDLHLRAAEELWQQIDQR
;
A
#
# COMPACT_ATOMS: atom_id res chain seq x y z
N TYR A 1 3.12 33.78 4.32
CA TYR A 1 2.57 32.57 3.68
C TYR A 1 1.07 32.62 3.79
N LYS A 2 0.33 32.46 2.68
CA LYS A 2 -1.16 32.57 2.67
C LYS A 2 -1.85 31.52 3.56
N HIS A 3 -1.20 30.39 3.80
CA HIS A 3 -1.75 29.26 4.56
C HIS A 3 -0.73 28.77 5.60
N PRO A 4 -0.53 29.52 6.71
CA PRO A 4 0.57 29.28 7.65
C PRO A 4 0.46 27.95 8.42
N HIS A 5 -0.75 27.41 8.59
CA HIS A 5 -0.98 26.17 9.36
C HIS A 5 -1.14 24.93 8.49
N ILE A 6 -1.09 25.08 7.17
CA ILE A 6 -1.05 23.95 6.26
C ILE A 6 0.36 23.35 6.23
N ARG A 7 0.41 22.02 6.27
CA ARG A 7 1.61 21.25 5.94
C ARG A 7 1.29 20.33 4.79
N THR A 8 2.19 20.28 3.82
CA THR A 8 2.06 19.43 2.65
C THR A 8 3.23 18.46 2.58
N VAL A 9 2.94 17.23 2.21
CA VAL A 9 3.96 16.19 2.01
C VAL A 9 3.69 15.56 0.67
N ARG A 10 4.68 15.57 -0.23
CA ARG A 10 4.59 14.86 -1.50
C ARG A 10 5.19 13.47 -1.36
N ILE A 11 4.46 12.44 -1.79
CA ILE A 11 4.96 11.07 -1.88
C ILE A 11 4.59 10.53 -3.26
N MET A 12 5.60 10.30 -4.10
CA MET A 12 5.40 9.91 -5.51
C MET A 12 4.48 10.90 -6.27
N ASP A 13 3.33 10.40 -6.74
CA ASP A 13 2.24 11.10 -7.43
C ASP A 13 1.16 11.63 -6.48
N ASP A 14 1.20 11.26 -5.20
CA ASP A 14 0.29 11.78 -4.18
C ASP A 14 0.86 13.02 -3.46
N PHE A 15 -0.02 13.88 -2.97
CA PHE A 15 0.30 14.86 -1.95
C PHE A 15 -0.70 14.82 -0.81
N LEU A 16 -0.17 14.87 0.39
CA LEU A 16 -0.92 14.92 1.63
C LEU A 16 -1.05 16.35 2.09
N ILE A 17 -2.21 16.65 2.66
CA ILE A 17 -2.52 17.95 3.21
C ILE A 17 -2.91 17.73 4.66
N LEU A 18 -2.13 18.31 5.56
CA LEU A 18 -2.37 18.28 6.99
C LEU A 18 -2.85 19.67 7.39
N SER A 19 -4.05 19.73 7.96
CA SER A 19 -4.64 20.94 8.50
C SER A 19 -5.42 20.62 9.77
N ARG A 20 -5.43 21.56 10.72
CA ARG A 20 -6.36 21.56 11.86
C ARG A 20 -7.57 22.47 11.61
N ASN A 21 -7.54 23.26 10.54
CA ASN A 21 -8.59 24.20 10.17
C ASN A 21 -9.15 23.82 8.79
N GLU A 22 -10.44 23.51 8.75
CA GLU A 22 -11.14 23.10 7.53
C GLU A 22 -11.26 24.25 6.51
N GLU A 23 -11.54 25.46 6.96
CA GLU A 23 -11.65 26.63 6.08
C GLU A 23 -10.31 26.96 5.40
N GLU A 24 -9.22 26.92 6.17
CA GLU A 24 -7.87 27.12 5.63
C GLU A 24 -7.49 26.00 4.65
N ARG A 25 -7.89 24.76 4.93
CA ARG A 25 -7.67 23.62 4.02
C ARG A 25 -8.42 23.79 2.70
N GLN A 26 -9.67 24.27 2.75
CA GLN A 26 -10.47 24.53 1.56
C GLN A 26 -9.89 25.68 0.73
N ALA A 27 -9.44 26.76 1.37
CA ALA A 27 -8.78 27.87 0.69
C ALA A 27 -7.45 27.43 0.04
N TRP A 28 -6.65 26.61 0.74
CA TRP A 28 -5.42 26.04 0.19
C TRP A 28 -5.71 25.11 -0.99
N ASN A 29 -6.73 24.25 -0.90
CA ASN A 29 -7.14 23.37 -1.98
C ASN A 29 -7.48 24.18 -3.24
N ALA A 30 -8.30 25.23 -3.12
CA ALA A 30 -8.68 26.07 -4.24
C ALA A 30 -7.45 26.71 -4.92
N ASP A 31 -6.55 27.29 -4.13
CA ASP A 31 -5.31 27.90 -4.63
C ASP A 31 -4.41 26.87 -5.33
N MET A 32 -4.20 25.70 -4.71
CA MET A 32 -3.28 24.67 -5.21
C MET A 32 -3.82 23.99 -6.47
N PHE A 33 -5.10 23.61 -6.49
CA PHE A 33 -5.69 22.97 -7.68
C PHE A 33 -5.74 23.93 -8.86
N GLN A 34 -5.97 25.23 -8.63
CA GLN A 34 -5.87 26.23 -9.70
C GLN A 34 -4.45 26.33 -10.25
N LEU A 35 -3.43 26.32 -9.38
CA LEU A 35 -2.03 26.33 -9.81
C LEU A 35 -1.65 25.07 -10.61
N LEU A 36 -2.04 23.89 -10.12
CA LEU A 36 -1.77 22.61 -10.79
C LEU A 36 -2.43 22.56 -12.17
N ALA A 37 -3.70 22.98 -12.28
CA ALA A 37 -4.40 23.02 -13.55
C ALA A 37 -3.70 23.93 -14.58
N ARG A 38 -3.18 25.09 -14.15
CA ARG A 38 -2.39 26.00 -15.01
C ARG A 38 -1.07 25.38 -15.46
N CYS A 39 -0.53 24.43 -14.71
CA CYS A 39 0.67 23.67 -15.07
C CYS A 39 0.35 22.39 -15.86
N GLY A 40 -0.92 22.15 -16.23
CA GLY A 40 -1.35 20.97 -16.98
C GLY A 40 -1.58 19.72 -16.11
N PHE A 41 -1.60 19.86 -14.79
CA PHE A 41 -1.93 18.78 -13.85
C PHE A 41 -3.41 18.88 -13.48
N GLU A 42 -4.24 17.98 -14.03
CA GLU A 42 -5.64 17.86 -13.67
C GLU A 42 -5.81 16.76 -12.61
N ILE A 43 -6.47 17.10 -11.50
CA ILE A 43 -6.72 16.18 -10.39
C ILE A 43 -8.23 16.04 -10.20
N PRO A 44 -8.83 14.92 -10.67
CA PRO A 44 -10.24 14.67 -10.52
C PRO A 44 -10.67 14.65 -9.05
N ASP A 45 -11.87 15.17 -8.76
CA ASP A 45 -12.44 15.12 -7.41
C ASP A 45 -12.57 13.69 -6.90
N SER A 46 -12.83 12.72 -7.79
CA SER A 46 -12.94 11.29 -7.46
C SER A 46 -11.64 10.65 -6.96
N LYS A 47 -10.49 11.31 -7.20
CA LYS A 47 -9.18 10.87 -6.69
C LYS A 47 -8.83 11.51 -5.34
N ARG A 48 -9.66 12.44 -4.86
CA ARG A 48 -9.45 13.09 -3.56
C ARG A 48 -10.05 12.22 -2.48
N SER A 49 -9.26 11.92 -1.47
CA SER A 49 -9.68 11.13 -0.32
C SER A 49 -9.27 11.81 0.98
N MET A 50 -10.01 11.52 2.04
CA MET A 50 -9.70 11.94 3.40
C MET A 50 -9.84 10.73 4.31
N TRP A 51 -8.85 10.50 5.15
CA TRP A 51 -8.93 9.46 6.16
C TRP A 51 -9.97 9.84 7.21
N LYS A 52 -10.88 8.91 7.46
CA LYS A 52 -11.91 9.01 8.50
C LYS A 52 -11.83 7.80 9.41
N GLU A 53 -12.49 7.89 10.54
CA GLU A 53 -12.55 6.81 11.53
C GLU A 53 -13.38 5.62 11.05
N ASP A 54 -14.47 5.89 10.35
CA ASP A 54 -15.42 4.90 9.83
C ASP A 54 -15.12 4.44 8.39
N SER A 55 -14.18 5.10 7.70
CA SER A 55 -13.92 4.88 6.28
C SER A 55 -12.42 4.79 5.99
N PRO A 56 -11.82 3.59 6.12
CA PRO A 56 -10.43 3.36 5.78
C PRO A 56 -10.17 3.66 4.31
N GLN A 57 -9.08 4.37 4.00
CA GLN A 57 -8.70 4.71 2.64
C GLN A 57 -7.43 3.98 2.23
N LYS A 58 -7.42 3.43 1.02
CA LYS A 58 -6.23 2.76 0.48
C LYS A 58 -5.20 3.82 0.05
N TRP A 59 -4.00 3.76 0.63
CA TRP A 59 -2.87 4.61 0.25
C TRP A 59 -1.56 3.82 0.41
N LEU A 60 -0.65 3.92 -0.57
CA LEU A 60 0.61 3.16 -0.61
C LEU A 60 0.43 1.64 -0.44
N GLY A 61 -0.64 1.08 -1.00
CA GLY A 61 -0.91 -0.35 -0.97
C GLY A 61 -1.68 -0.86 0.26
N VAL A 62 -1.86 -0.03 1.30
CA VAL A 62 -2.57 -0.40 2.55
C VAL A 62 -3.78 0.45 2.82
N LYS A 63 -4.69 -0.07 3.66
CA LYS A 63 -5.79 0.70 4.21
C LYS A 63 -5.30 1.48 5.43
N TRP A 64 -5.47 2.78 5.41
CA TRP A 64 -5.18 3.68 6.51
C TRP A 64 -6.48 4.18 7.13
N ARG A 65 -6.49 4.36 8.44
CA ARG A 65 -7.63 4.87 9.21
C ARG A 65 -7.16 5.96 10.17
N TRP A 66 -8.03 6.94 10.40
CA TRP A 66 -7.80 7.98 11.39
C TRP A 66 -8.41 7.57 12.73
N ASP A 67 -7.62 7.52 13.80
CA ASP A 67 -8.11 7.37 15.17
C ASP A 67 -8.36 8.77 15.75
N SER A 68 -9.64 9.14 15.87
CA SER A 68 -10.02 10.46 16.39
C SER A 68 -9.69 10.62 17.88
N ALA A 69 -9.76 9.53 18.64
CA ALA A 69 -9.51 9.52 20.09
C ALA A 69 -8.01 9.70 20.40
N LYS A 70 -7.12 9.08 19.61
CA LYS A 70 -5.67 9.21 19.76
C LYS A 70 -5.05 10.31 18.91
N GLY A 71 -5.81 10.85 17.95
CA GLY A 71 -5.37 11.89 17.04
C GLY A 71 -4.23 11.45 16.12
N ASN A 72 -4.24 10.19 15.67
CA ASN A 72 -3.19 9.64 14.81
C ASN A 72 -3.75 8.78 13.66
N LEU A 73 -2.94 8.65 12.61
CA LEU A 73 -3.17 7.68 11.54
C LEU A 73 -2.60 6.32 11.97
N PHE A 74 -3.34 5.27 11.68
CA PHE A 74 -2.84 3.90 11.77
C PHE A 74 -3.18 3.11 10.52
N VAL A 75 -2.45 2.02 10.33
CA VAL A 75 -2.65 1.11 9.20
C VAL A 75 -3.52 -0.04 9.66
N ASP A 76 -4.61 -0.29 8.94
CA ASP A 76 -5.37 -1.52 9.07
C ASP A 76 -4.50 -2.66 8.55
N ARG A 77 -4.16 -3.59 9.43
CA ARG A 77 -3.43 -4.78 9.05
C ARG A 77 -4.22 -5.54 7.98
N PRO A 78 -3.63 -5.82 6.80
CA PRO A 78 -4.33 -6.56 5.77
C PRO A 78 -4.60 -8.00 6.23
N GLU A 79 -5.82 -8.46 5.98
CA GLU A 79 -6.09 -9.89 5.90
C GLU A 79 -5.38 -10.45 4.67
N ILE A 80 -4.41 -11.34 4.90
CA ILE A 80 -3.70 -12.02 3.83
C ILE A 80 -4.46 -13.31 3.54
N LYS A 81 -4.95 -13.39 2.31
CA LYS A 81 -5.43 -14.64 1.70
C LYS A 81 -4.69 -14.80 0.40
N ILE A 82 -3.88 -15.84 0.32
CA ILE A 82 -3.17 -16.20 -0.92
C ILE A 82 -4.20 -16.74 -1.92
N ASP A 83 -4.09 -16.29 -3.16
CA ASP A 83 -4.84 -16.89 -4.26
C ASP A 83 -4.20 -18.24 -4.61
N GLU A 84 -4.98 -19.33 -4.61
CA GLU A 84 -4.45 -20.67 -4.91
C GLU A 84 -4.25 -20.89 -6.41
N SER A 85 -4.78 -20.01 -7.27
CA SER A 85 -4.79 -20.14 -8.72
C SER A 85 -3.69 -19.33 -9.43
N ILE A 86 -2.57 -19.06 -8.74
CA ILE A 86 -1.49 -18.23 -9.28
C ILE A 86 -0.69 -19.01 -10.32
N GLU A 87 -0.71 -18.53 -11.55
CA GLU A 87 0.06 -19.16 -12.62
C GLU A 87 1.19 -18.30 -13.19
N SER A 88 1.11 -16.98 -13.03
CA SER A 88 1.97 -16.02 -13.71
C SER A 88 2.89 -15.26 -12.75
N ARG A 89 3.99 -14.71 -13.29
CA ARG A 89 4.89 -13.81 -12.55
C ARG A 89 4.11 -12.65 -11.92
N ARG A 90 3.19 -12.04 -12.67
CA ARG A 90 2.35 -10.95 -12.15
C ARG A 90 1.56 -11.39 -10.92
N GLY A 91 0.95 -12.57 -10.96
CA GLY A 91 0.18 -13.10 -9.83
C GLY A 91 1.05 -13.35 -8.59
N TYR A 92 2.26 -13.89 -8.77
CA TYR A 92 3.21 -14.10 -7.66
C TYR A 92 3.69 -12.79 -7.05
N PHE A 93 4.06 -11.80 -7.88
CA PHE A 93 4.44 -10.47 -7.40
C PHE A 93 3.29 -9.77 -6.67
N ALA A 94 2.05 -9.90 -7.18
CA ALA A 94 0.88 -9.32 -6.55
C ALA A 94 0.60 -9.95 -5.17
N ASN A 95 0.72 -11.27 -5.03
CA ASN A 95 0.55 -11.95 -3.74
C ASN A 95 1.67 -11.64 -2.76
N ALA A 96 2.93 -11.66 -3.21
CA ALA A 96 4.08 -11.26 -2.40
C ALA A 96 3.99 -9.79 -1.95
N GLY A 97 3.35 -8.92 -2.74
CA GLY A 97 3.12 -7.51 -2.43
C GLY A 97 2.07 -7.25 -1.35
N LYS A 98 1.31 -8.28 -0.92
CA LYS A 98 0.33 -8.14 0.17
C LYS A 98 1.01 -8.07 1.54
N PHE A 99 2.20 -8.65 1.69
CA PHE A 99 2.98 -8.64 2.93
C PHE A 99 3.82 -7.38 3.03
N LEU A 100 3.66 -6.64 4.12
CA LEU A 100 4.17 -5.29 4.28
C LEU A 100 5.02 -5.19 5.55
N GLU A 101 5.56 -4.01 5.85
CA GLU A 101 6.32 -3.74 7.07
C GLU A 101 5.56 -2.74 7.94
N LEU A 102 4.66 -3.24 8.79
CA LEU A 102 3.75 -2.47 9.62
C LEU A 102 4.14 -2.56 11.10
N THR A 103 4.43 -3.77 11.58
CA THR A 103 4.68 -4.05 13.01
C THR A 103 6.16 -4.05 13.38
N LYS A 104 7.05 -4.19 12.37
CA LYS A 104 8.50 -4.37 12.53
C LYS A 104 8.86 -5.57 13.40
N SER A 105 8.02 -6.60 13.39
CA SER A 105 8.25 -7.85 14.10
C SER A 105 9.21 -8.77 13.35
N SER A 106 9.82 -9.72 14.06
CA SER A 106 10.66 -10.76 13.45
C SER A 106 9.87 -11.62 12.46
N ALA A 107 8.63 -11.99 12.82
CA ALA A 107 7.75 -12.76 11.96
C ALA A 107 7.47 -12.03 10.64
N GLU A 108 7.20 -10.72 10.69
CA GLU A 108 6.99 -9.89 9.50
C GLU A 108 8.25 -9.80 8.63
N ALA A 109 9.42 -9.64 9.24
CA ALA A 109 10.69 -9.65 8.52
C ALA A 109 10.92 -10.99 7.81
N GLN A 110 10.58 -12.11 8.44
CA GLN A 110 10.65 -13.43 7.83
C GLN A 110 9.63 -13.60 6.69
N CYS A 111 8.37 -13.18 6.89
CA CYS A 111 7.34 -13.18 5.85
C CYS A 111 7.85 -12.49 4.57
N ARG A 112 8.46 -11.30 4.75
CA ARG A 112 9.03 -10.54 3.65
C ARG A 112 10.21 -11.23 3.01
N GLY A 113 11.09 -11.85 3.80
CA GLY A 113 12.19 -12.66 3.26
C GLY A 113 11.68 -13.76 2.33
N HIS A 114 10.63 -14.47 2.72
CA HIS A 114 9.96 -15.44 1.86
C HIS A 114 9.37 -14.78 0.59
N CYS A 115 8.73 -13.62 0.71
CA CYS A 115 8.19 -12.87 -0.43
C CYS A 115 9.28 -12.39 -1.41
N ASP A 116 10.46 -12.02 -0.91
CA ASP A 116 11.59 -11.61 -1.75
C ASP A 116 12.16 -12.81 -2.52
N ILE A 117 12.20 -14.00 -1.90
CA ILE A 117 12.53 -15.25 -2.60
C ILE A 117 11.51 -15.53 -3.71
N VAL A 118 10.21 -15.37 -3.46
CA VAL A 118 9.15 -15.54 -4.48
C VAL A 118 9.37 -14.59 -5.66
N ARG A 119 9.64 -13.32 -5.39
CA ARG A 119 9.95 -12.32 -6.44
C ARG A 119 11.18 -12.71 -7.25
N GLN A 120 12.22 -13.22 -6.59
CA GLN A 120 13.44 -13.66 -7.26
C GLN A 120 13.21 -14.90 -8.12
N LEU A 121 12.52 -15.92 -7.61
CA LEU A 121 12.23 -17.16 -8.33
C LEU A 121 11.36 -16.90 -9.56
N SER A 122 10.23 -16.22 -9.38
CA SER A 122 9.31 -15.88 -10.47
C SER A 122 9.91 -14.86 -11.46
N GLY A 123 10.76 -13.95 -10.98
CA GLY A 123 11.45 -12.94 -11.78
C GLY A 123 12.54 -13.49 -12.70
N ARG A 124 13.18 -14.62 -12.32
CA ARG A 124 14.25 -15.25 -13.10
C ARG A 124 13.79 -16.10 -14.28
N ALA A 125 12.50 -16.46 -14.35
CA ALA A 125 11.99 -17.19 -15.50
C ALA A 125 12.12 -16.32 -16.77
N GLU A 126 12.45 -16.90 -17.92
CA GLU A 126 12.59 -16.12 -19.18
C GLU A 126 11.23 -15.70 -19.78
N ASN A 127 10.13 -16.15 -19.16
CA ASN A 127 8.78 -15.93 -19.65
C ASN A 127 8.32 -14.48 -19.47
N SER A 128 7.29 -14.09 -20.23
CA SER A 128 6.60 -12.79 -20.07
C SER A 128 5.89 -12.70 -18.71
N TRP A 129 5.48 -11.49 -18.30
CA TRP A 129 4.82 -11.23 -17.02
C TRP A 129 3.54 -12.03 -16.79
N ASP A 130 2.81 -12.30 -17.87
CA ASP A 130 1.47 -12.91 -17.86
C ASP A 130 1.48 -14.36 -18.33
N SER A 131 2.62 -14.85 -18.80
CA SER A 131 2.80 -16.26 -19.16
C SER A 131 2.82 -17.15 -17.93
N THR A 132 2.25 -18.34 -18.07
CA THR A 132 2.35 -19.41 -17.07
C THR A 132 3.82 -19.75 -16.80
N LEU A 133 4.19 -19.77 -15.53
CA LEU A 133 5.54 -20.14 -15.11
C LEU A 133 5.74 -21.65 -15.16
N PRO A 134 6.99 -22.13 -15.36
CA PRO A 134 7.32 -23.54 -15.23
C PRO A 134 6.85 -24.12 -13.89
N LYS A 135 6.38 -25.37 -13.91
CA LYS A 135 5.80 -26.01 -12.72
C LYS A 135 6.75 -26.00 -11.51
N ASP A 136 8.02 -26.31 -11.72
CA ASP A 136 9.03 -26.34 -10.66
C ASP A 136 9.27 -24.96 -10.02
N VAL A 137 9.12 -23.88 -10.78
CA VAL A 137 9.19 -22.51 -10.27
C VAL A 137 7.93 -22.19 -9.45
N ARG A 138 6.75 -22.58 -9.95
CA ARG A 138 5.47 -22.40 -9.24
C ARG A 138 5.46 -23.11 -7.90
N ASP A 139 5.80 -24.40 -7.88
CA ASP A 139 5.82 -25.22 -6.66
C ASP A 139 6.71 -24.60 -5.57
N LYS A 140 7.88 -24.03 -5.95
CA LYS A 140 8.76 -23.31 -5.01
C LYS A 140 8.17 -21.98 -4.55
N CYS A 141 7.58 -21.21 -5.46
CA CYS A 141 6.95 -19.95 -5.10
C CYS A 141 5.78 -20.17 -4.13
N ASP A 142 4.96 -21.19 -4.37
CA ASP A 142 3.82 -21.57 -3.51
C ASP A 142 4.29 -21.96 -2.11
N LEU A 143 5.36 -22.76 -2.01
CA LEU A 143 5.96 -23.11 -0.72
C LEU A 143 6.35 -21.86 0.08
N HIS A 144 7.05 -20.90 -0.54
CA HIS A 144 7.47 -19.69 0.14
C HIS A 144 6.30 -18.76 0.47
N LEU A 145 5.29 -18.64 -0.41
CA LEU A 145 4.09 -17.86 -0.12
C LEU A 145 3.33 -18.43 1.09
N ARG A 146 3.11 -19.76 1.14
CA ARG A 146 2.44 -20.41 2.28
C ARG A 146 3.19 -20.18 3.59
N ALA A 147 4.51 -20.36 3.59
CA ALA A 147 5.34 -20.06 4.76
C ALA A 147 5.21 -18.60 5.21
N ALA A 148 5.14 -17.65 4.26
CA ALA A 148 4.89 -16.24 4.58
C ALA A 148 3.51 -16.02 5.20
N GLU A 149 2.46 -16.69 4.72
CA GLU A 149 1.10 -16.60 5.28
C GLU A 149 1.02 -17.17 6.69
N GLU A 150 1.63 -18.33 6.93
CA GLU A 150 1.71 -18.96 8.26
C GLU A 150 2.43 -18.06 9.28
N LEU A 151 3.57 -17.48 8.88
CA LEU A 151 4.31 -16.52 9.71
C LEU A 151 3.50 -15.23 9.92
N TRP A 152 2.75 -14.78 8.92
CA TRP A 152 1.93 -13.59 9.05
C TRP A 152 0.89 -13.80 10.14
N GLN A 153 0.24 -14.97 10.19
CA GLN A 153 -0.74 -15.29 11.23
C GLN A 153 -0.16 -15.23 12.66
N GLN A 154 1.15 -15.41 12.84
CA GLN A 154 1.82 -15.33 14.14
C GLN A 154 2.10 -13.90 14.62
N ILE A 155 1.99 -12.90 13.74
CA ILE A 155 2.10 -11.49 14.16
C ILE A 155 0.89 -11.19 15.04
N ASP A 156 1.10 -10.63 16.23
CA ASP A 156 0.01 -10.26 17.14
C ASP A 156 -0.96 -9.26 16.51
N GLN A 157 -2.26 -9.47 16.77
CA GLN A 157 -3.29 -8.48 16.52
C GLN A 157 -3.31 -7.52 17.72
N ARG A 158 -2.47 -6.48 17.67
CA ARG A 158 -2.49 -5.41 18.67
C ARG A 158 -3.67 -4.48 18.49
#